data_AF-A0A842UDC8-F1
#
_entry.id   AF-A0A842UDC8-F1
#
_cell.length_a   1.000
_cell.length_b   1.000
_cell.length_c   1.000
_cell.angle_alpha   90.00
_cell.angle_beta   90.00
_cell.angle_gamma   90.00
#
_symmetry.space_group_name_H-M   'P 1'
#
loop_
_entity.id
_entity.type
_entity.pdbx_description
1 polymer ?
#
loop_
_entity_poly.entity_id
_entity_poly.type
_entity_poly.pdbx_seq_one_letter_code
_entity_poly.pdbx_strand_id
1 'polypeptide(L)'
;MLLDVHCHLDHPYFRKDVDKVVQRAEHMLIVTAGINPHTNRFALEIAEKYNNVKAALGIYPPKVLQKEVAEFNLDWNVEPFDTYNEMKFIEEQAKTNQNVVAISEIGLDYSHEEIEKDGQKDLFDKMLKLAKKVDKPVIVHSRKAELDAIEILEQNRMRKVVMHCFCGKKSLIKRCIDNRWYFSIPPNVTRAQNFQLLADMTPLNQLLTETDSPYLNPYSREDRNEPAFVIEAVKKIAQIKKVTVEEMQNIIFKNYQDLF
;
A
#
# COMPACT_ATOMS: atom_id res chain seq x y z
N MET A 1 9.34 -16.51 -4.23
CA MET A 1 7.87 -16.29 -4.39
C MET A 1 7.64 -14.85 -4.80
N LEU A 2 6.70 -14.58 -5.70
CA LEU A 2 6.31 -13.20 -6.03
C LEU A 2 5.43 -12.60 -4.92
N LEU A 3 5.50 -11.29 -4.77
CA LEU A 3 4.82 -10.59 -3.70
C LEU A 3 4.29 -9.24 -4.20
N ASP A 4 3.01 -9.01 -3.98
CA ASP A 4 2.37 -7.71 -4.12
C ASP A 4 1.88 -7.26 -2.74
N VAL A 5 2.60 -6.31 -2.13
CA VAL A 5 2.26 -5.84 -0.77
C VAL A 5 1.16 -4.79 -0.74
N HIS A 6 0.65 -4.33 -1.89
CA HIS A 6 -0.40 -3.32 -1.93
C HIS A 6 -1.19 -3.35 -3.24
N CYS A 7 -2.46 -3.70 -3.16
CA CYS A 7 -3.44 -3.58 -4.24
C CYS A 7 -4.85 -3.38 -3.68
N HIS A 8 -5.80 -3.00 -4.53
CA HIS A 8 -7.20 -2.80 -4.19
C HIS A 8 -8.09 -3.79 -4.96
N LEU A 9 -8.17 -5.03 -4.49
CA LEU A 9 -9.03 -6.05 -5.12
C LEU A 9 -10.53 -5.72 -4.99
N ASP A 10 -10.89 -4.84 -4.06
CA ASP A 10 -12.24 -4.33 -3.85
C ASP A 10 -12.64 -3.23 -4.87
N HIS A 11 -11.67 -2.70 -5.61
CA HIS A 11 -11.89 -1.59 -6.52
C HIS A 11 -12.98 -1.93 -7.56
N PRO A 12 -13.89 -0.98 -7.91
CA PRO A 12 -15.01 -1.25 -8.82
C PRO A 12 -14.62 -1.87 -10.18
N TYR A 13 -13.41 -1.60 -10.66
CA TYR A 13 -12.86 -2.16 -11.90
C TYR A 13 -12.64 -3.68 -11.87
N PHE A 14 -12.62 -4.31 -10.70
CA PHE A 14 -12.52 -5.77 -10.54
C PHE A 14 -13.85 -6.42 -10.14
N ARG A 15 -14.92 -5.64 -9.93
CA ARG A 15 -16.21 -6.15 -9.40
C ARG A 15 -16.77 -7.35 -10.16
N LYS A 16 -16.50 -7.46 -11.47
CA LYS A 16 -17.01 -8.54 -12.34
C LYS A 16 -16.08 -9.75 -12.45
N ASP A 17 -14.81 -9.63 -12.05
CA ASP A 17 -13.79 -10.64 -12.35
C ASP A 17 -12.69 -10.79 -11.30
N VAL A 18 -12.87 -10.27 -10.09
CA VAL A 18 -11.89 -10.36 -8.98
C VAL A 18 -11.41 -11.79 -8.74
N ASP A 19 -12.32 -12.78 -8.81
CA ASP A 19 -11.95 -14.20 -8.66
C ASP A 19 -10.97 -14.66 -9.74
N LYS A 20 -11.17 -14.21 -10.99
CA LYS A 20 -10.25 -14.52 -12.10
C LYS A 20 -8.92 -13.78 -11.95
N VAL A 21 -8.94 -12.56 -11.41
CA VAL A 21 -7.74 -11.77 -11.11
C VAL A 21 -6.88 -12.49 -10.08
N VAL A 22 -7.48 -12.94 -8.97
CA VAL A 22 -6.76 -13.70 -7.93
C VAL A 22 -6.25 -15.03 -8.48
N GLN A 23 -7.04 -15.74 -9.30
CA GLN A 23 -6.62 -17.00 -9.91
C GLN A 23 -5.38 -16.83 -10.80
N ARG A 24 -5.27 -15.76 -11.60
CA ARG A 24 -4.06 -15.47 -12.40
C ARG A 24 -2.82 -15.28 -11.53
N ALA A 25 -3.00 -14.90 -10.28
CA ALA A 25 -1.96 -14.61 -9.29
C ALA A 25 -1.91 -15.64 -8.15
N GLU A 26 -2.43 -16.88 -8.35
CA GLU A 26 -2.51 -17.90 -7.28
C GLU A 26 -1.14 -18.35 -6.74
N HIS A 27 -0.07 -18.19 -7.53
CA HIS A 27 1.29 -18.60 -7.21
C HIS A 27 2.11 -17.53 -6.48
N MET A 28 1.46 -16.43 -6.07
CA MET A 28 2.09 -15.29 -5.41
C MET A 28 1.29 -14.83 -4.20
N LEU A 29 1.96 -14.18 -3.26
CA LEU A 29 1.32 -13.60 -2.09
C LEU A 29 0.83 -12.18 -2.43
N ILE A 30 -0.42 -11.89 -2.09
CA ILE A 30 -1.07 -10.60 -2.31
C ILE A 30 -1.50 -10.03 -0.96
N VAL A 31 -1.24 -8.75 -0.73
CA VAL A 31 -1.84 -7.99 0.36
C VAL A 31 -2.82 -6.99 -0.26
N THR A 32 -4.12 -7.19 -0.01
CA THR A 32 -5.16 -6.25 -0.46
C THR A 32 -5.45 -5.25 0.65
N ALA A 33 -5.50 -3.96 0.28
CA ALA A 33 -5.70 -2.86 1.20
C ALA A 33 -7.17 -2.45 1.27
N GLY A 34 -7.73 -2.41 2.48
CA GLY A 34 -8.99 -1.75 2.78
C GLY A 34 -8.74 -0.31 3.23
N ILE A 35 -9.60 0.61 2.81
CA ILE A 35 -9.40 2.05 3.01
C ILE A 35 -10.54 2.73 3.77
N ASN A 36 -11.63 2.00 3.99
CA ASN A 36 -12.84 2.47 4.65
C ASN A 36 -13.64 1.25 5.17
N PRO A 37 -14.75 1.47 5.90
CA PRO A 37 -15.53 0.38 6.48
C PRO A 37 -15.96 -0.68 5.46
N HIS A 38 -16.42 -0.31 4.26
CA HIS A 38 -16.89 -1.29 3.28
C HIS A 38 -15.74 -2.14 2.73
N THR A 39 -14.66 -1.46 2.33
CA THR A 39 -13.48 -2.08 1.70
C THR A 39 -12.65 -2.90 2.68
N ASN A 40 -12.63 -2.53 3.97
CA ASN A 40 -12.04 -3.34 5.04
C ASN A 40 -12.74 -4.69 5.17
N ARG A 41 -14.08 -4.76 5.07
CA ARG A 41 -14.79 -6.06 5.16
C ARG A 41 -14.57 -6.89 3.90
N PHE A 42 -14.54 -6.26 2.74
CA PHE A 42 -14.20 -6.95 1.49
C PHE A 42 -12.78 -7.54 1.54
N ALA A 43 -11.79 -6.79 2.04
CA ALA A 43 -10.42 -7.25 2.18
C ALA A 43 -10.33 -8.50 3.07
N LEU A 44 -11.08 -8.53 4.18
CA LEU A 44 -11.20 -9.70 5.05
C LEU A 44 -11.86 -10.89 4.32
N GLU A 45 -12.99 -10.68 3.65
CA GLU A 45 -13.72 -11.72 2.92
C GLU A 45 -12.83 -12.38 1.85
N ILE A 46 -12.13 -11.58 1.04
CA ILE A 46 -11.22 -12.08 0.01
C ILE A 46 -10.04 -12.85 0.63
N ALA A 47 -9.47 -12.35 1.73
CA ALA A 47 -8.34 -13.00 2.40
C ALA A 47 -8.76 -14.32 3.10
N GLU A 48 -10.02 -14.44 3.51
CA GLU A 48 -10.59 -15.71 4.00
C GLU A 48 -10.87 -16.69 2.87
N LYS A 49 -11.28 -16.20 1.69
CA LYS A 49 -11.57 -17.00 0.51
C LYS A 49 -10.32 -17.58 -0.17
N TYR A 50 -9.20 -16.85 -0.15
CA TYR A 50 -7.99 -17.21 -0.90
C TYR A 50 -6.74 -17.26 -0.02
N ASN A 51 -6.12 -18.44 0.09
CA ASN A 51 -4.95 -18.67 0.95
C ASN A 51 -3.73 -17.79 0.63
N ASN A 52 -3.60 -17.37 -0.64
CA ASN A 52 -2.51 -16.54 -1.12
C ASN A 52 -2.80 -15.04 -0.98
N VAL A 53 -3.94 -14.66 -0.37
CA VAL A 53 -4.31 -13.27 -0.12
C VAL A 53 -4.32 -12.98 1.37
N LYS A 54 -3.79 -11.81 1.74
CA LYS A 54 -3.81 -11.24 3.08
C LYS A 54 -4.48 -9.87 3.03
N ALA A 55 -5.01 -9.46 4.18
CA ALA A 55 -5.67 -8.17 4.33
C ALA A 55 -4.74 -7.19 5.03
N ALA A 56 -4.80 -5.94 4.60
CA ALA A 56 -4.35 -4.80 5.38
C ALA A 56 -5.55 -3.86 5.55
N LEU A 57 -5.79 -3.41 6.78
CA LEU A 57 -7.01 -2.66 7.12
C LEU A 57 -6.68 -1.24 7.59
N GLY A 58 -7.45 -0.27 7.13
CA GLY A 58 -7.07 1.13 7.30
C GLY A 58 -8.23 2.09 7.11
N ILE A 59 -7.88 3.37 7.20
CA ILE A 59 -8.78 4.49 6.99
C ILE A 59 -8.00 5.53 6.19
N TYR A 60 -8.20 5.52 4.88
CA TYR A 60 -7.70 6.56 4.00
C TYR A 60 -8.48 7.85 4.25
N PRO A 61 -7.88 9.05 4.06
CA PRO A 61 -8.56 10.32 4.26
C PRO A 61 -9.99 10.38 3.65
N PRO A 62 -11.07 10.34 4.46
CA PRO A 62 -12.42 10.10 3.94
C PRO A 62 -12.92 11.18 2.98
N LYS A 63 -12.59 12.44 3.27
CA LYS A 63 -12.93 13.59 2.41
C LYS A 63 -12.22 13.52 1.05
N VAL A 64 -11.00 12.97 1.00
CA VAL A 64 -10.24 12.81 -0.25
C VAL A 64 -10.88 11.71 -1.08
N LEU A 65 -11.19 10.56 -0.44
CA LEU A 65 -11.86 9.45 -1.12
C LEU A 65 -13.21 9.88 -1.74
N GLN A 66 -14.02 10.64 -1.01
CA GLN A 66 -15.29 11.16 -1.51
C GLN A 66 -15.10 12.01 -2.78
N LYS A 67 -14.05 12.83 -2.83
CA LYS A 67 -13.73 13.62 -4.03
C LYS A 67 -13.26 12.77 -5.18
N GLU A 68 -12.33 11.85 -4.96
CA GLU A 68 -11.81 10.96 -6.01
C GLU A 68 -12.95 10.12 -6.61
N VAL A 69 -13.84 9.58 -5.78
CA VAL A 69 -15.02 8.82 -6.24
C VAL A 69 -15.97 9.69 -7.07
N ALA A 70 -16.21 10.94 -6.68
CA ALA A 70 -17.03 11.87 -7.45
C ALA A 70 -16.37 12.29 -8.78
N GLU A 71 -15.07 12.61 -8.77
CA GLU A 71 -14.30 13.04 -9.95
C GLU A 71 -14.23 11.96 -11.02
N PHE A 72 -13.97 10.72 -10.62
CA PHE A 72 -13.86 9.58 -11.53
C PHE A 72 -15.18 8.83 -11.75
N ASN A 73 -16.29 9.32 -11.17
CA ASN A 73 -17.62 8.71 -11.24
C ASN A 73 -17.58 7.21 -10.89
N LEU A 74 -16.89 6.87 -9.80
CA LEU A 74 -16.70 5.50 -9.34
C LEU A 74 -17.93 5.02 -8.56
N ASP A 75 -18.33 3.78 -8.81
CA ASP A 75 -19.35 3.09 -8.01
C ASP A 75 -18.67 2.49 -6.77
N TRP A 76 -18.25 3.34 -5.84
CA TRP A 76 -17.59 2.94 -4.59
C TRP A 76 -18.30 3.56 -3.40
N ASN A 77 -18.45 2.80 -2.32
CA ASN A 77 -19.16 3.27 -1.14
C ASN A 77 -18.27 4.24 -0.34
N VAL A 78 -18.71 5.49 -0.23
CA VAL A 78 -18.03 6.60 0.48
C VAL A 78 -18.93 7.28 1.50
N GLU A 79 -19.98 6.58 1.94
CA GLU A 79 -20.92 7.07 2.94
C GLU A 79 -20.18 7.51 4.22
N PRO A 80 -20.61 8.60 4.88
CA PRO A 80 -20.04 9.01 6.15
C PRO A 80 -20.11 7.87 7.17
N PHE A 81 -19.03 7.70 7.94
CA PHE A 81 -18.93 6.67 8.96
C PHE A 81 -18.27 7.21 10.22
N ASP A 82 -18.53 6.52 11.34
CA ASP A 82 -17.88 6.82 12.60
C ASP A 82 -16.47 6.22 12.62
N THR A 83 -15.48 7.08 12.40
CA THR A 83 -14.06 6.73 12.42
C THR A 83 -13.63 6.04 13.72
N TYR A 84 -14.20 6.39 14.87
CA TYR A 84 -13.82 5.79 16.15
C TYR A 84 -14.26 4.33 16.23
N ASN A 85 -15.49 4.03 15.81
CA ASN A 85 -15.98 2.66 15.76
C ASN A 85 -15.28 1.83 14.69
N GLU A 86 -14.94 2.43 13.54
CA GLU A 86 -14.15 1.74 12.52
C GLU A 86 -12.73 1.41 13.02
N MET A 87 -12.07 2.34 13.73
CA MET A 87 -10.78 2.08 14.36
C MET A 87 -10.84 0.93 15.37
N LYS A 88 -11.91 0.83 16.17
CA LYS A 88 -12.10 -0.31 17.09
C LYS A 88 -12.22 -1.63 16.33
N PHE A 89 -13.02 -1.64 15.26
CA PHE A 89 -13.16 -2.82 14.40
C PHE A 89 -11.81 -3.25 13.82
N ILE A 90 -11.02 -2.31 13.27
CA ILE A 90 -9.68 -2.57 12.74
C ILE A 90 -8.77 -3.14 13.83
N GLU A 91 -8.78 -2.55 15.04
CA GLU A 91 -7.98 -3.03 16.16
C GLU A 91 -8.32 -4.48 16.55
N GLU A 92 -9.61 -4.80 16.66
CA GLU A 92 -10.08 -6.15 17.00
C GLU A 92 -9.70 -7.17 15.93
N GLN A 93 -9.90 -6.85 14.65
CA GLN A 93 -9.54 -7.72 13.54
C GLN A 93 -8.02 -7.92 13.45
N ALA A 94 -7.23 -6.86 13.58
CA ALA A 94 -5.76 -6.97 13.55
C ALA A 94 -5.18 -7.82 14.69
N LYS A 95 -5.90 -7.94 15.83
CA LYS A 95 -5.51 -8.80 16.96
C LYS A 95 -5.94 -10.25 16.81
N THR A 96 -7.09 -10.49 16.19
CA THR A 96 -7.77 -11.80 16.24
C THR A 96 -7.74 -12.55 14.92
N ASN A 97 -7.57 -11.85 13.80
CA ASN A 97 -7.59 -12.43 12.47
C ASN A 97 -6.16 -12.55 11.90
N GLN A 98 -5.70 -13.79 11.69
CA GLN A 98 -4.35 -14.08 11.17
C GLN A 98 -4.15 -13.63 9.71
N ASN A 99 -5.24 -13.37 8.98
CA ASN A 99 -5.15 -12.82 7.64
C ASN A 99 -4.85 -11.32 7.61
N VAL A 100 -5.00 -10.60 8.74
CA VAL A 100 -4.65 -9.18 8.84
C VAL A 100 -3.17 -9.02 9.14
N VAL A 101 -2.39 -8.62 8.14
CA VAL A 101 -0.93 -8.54 8.21
C VAL A 101 -0.39 -7.12 8.39
N ALA A 102 -1.18 -6.09 8.08
CA ALA A 102 -0.77 -4.69 8.22
C ALA A 102 -1.94 -3.75 8.51
N ILE A 103 -1.60 -2.55 8.96
CA ILE A 103 -2.52 -1.40 8.97
C ILE A 103 -2.28 -0.59 7.69
N SER A 104 -3.24 -0.64 6.78
CA SER A 104 -3.21 0.00 5.46
C SER A 104 -4.62 0.15 4.92
N GLU A 105 -4.99 1.19 4.19
CA GLU A 105 -4.15 2.34 3.83
C GLU A 105 -4.36 3.49 4.82
N ILE A 106 -3.27 4.09 5.27
CA ILE A 106 -3.29 5.25 6.17
C ILE A 106 -2.26 6.27 5.68
N GLY A 107 -2.46 7.55 5.95
CA GLY A 107 -1.50 8.56 5.55
C GLY A 107 -2.12 9.91 5.25
N LEU A 108 -1.49 10.64 4.33
CA LEU A 108 -1.84 12.01 3.97
C LEU A 108 -1.94 12.17 2.46
N ASP A 109 -3.02 12.78 1.99
CA ASP A 109 -3.21 13.13 0.59
C ASP A 109 -3.62 14.60 0.45
N TYR A 110 -2.71 15.42 -0.06
CA TYR A 110 -2.92 16.85 -0.32
C TYR A 110 -3.17 17.14 -1.81
N SER A 111 -3.67 16.16 -2.57
CA SER A 111 -4.04 16.33 -3.99
C SER A 111 -5.06 17.45 -4.20
N HIS A 112 -5.97 17.63 -3.25
CA HIS A 112 -7.07 18.59 -3.28
C HIS A 112 -6.87 19.71 -2.25
N GLU A 113 -6.73 20.96 -2.70
CA GLU A 113 -6.34 22.10 -1.85
C GLU A 113 -7.38 22.47 -0.80
N GLU A 114 -8.67 22.34 -1.11
CA GLU A 114 -9.76 22.67 -0.18
C GLU A 114 -10.04 21.60 0.89
N ILE A 115 -9.29 20.49 0.91
CA ILE A 115 -9.41 19.51 2.00
C ILE A 115 -8.51 19.91 3.16
N GLU A 116 -9.13 20.06 4.32
CA GLU A 116 -8.47 20.39 5.59
C GLU A 116 -7.39 19.34 5.93
N LYS A 117 -6.15 19.82 6.10
CA LYS A 117 -4.98 18.99 6.37
C LYS A 117 -4.94 18.46 7.80
N ASP A 118 -5.37 19.26 8.76
CA ASP A 118 -5.26 18.93 10.19
C ASP A 118 -6.10 17.71 10.56
N GLY A 119 -7.29 17.56 9.96
CA GLY A 119 -8.10 16.35 10.13
C GLY A 119 -7.42 15.08 9.59
N GLN A 120 -6.67 15.18 8.49
CA GLN A 120 -5.89 14.03 7.98
C GLN A 120 -4.73 13.69 8.90
N LYS A 121 -4.00 14.70 9.41
CA LYS A 121 -2.89 14.51 10.35
C LYS A 121 -3.33 13.85 11.65
N ASP A 122 -4.44 14.32 12.22
CA ASP A 122 -5.02 13.75 13.44
C ASP A 122 -5.45 12.29 13.23
N LEU A 123 -6.14 11.98 12.12
CA LEU A 123 -6.49 10.62 11.77
C LEU A 123 -5.26 9.74 11.58
N PHE A 124 -4.25 10.22 10.85
CA PHE A 124 -3.02 9.47 10.60
C PHE A 124 -2.29 9.14 11.92
N ASP A 125 -2.11 10.12 12.80
CA ASP A 125 -1.49 9.91 14.12
C ASP A 125 -2.26 8.87 14.97
N LYS A 126 -3.60 8.95 14.96
CA LYS A 126 -4.48 7.97 15.64
C LYS A 126 -4.29 6.56 15.10
N MET A 127 -4.20 6.40 13.77
CA MET A 127 -3.95 5.11 13.14
C MET A 127 -2.54 4.57 13.42
N LEU A 128 -1.52 5.43 13.49
CA LEU A 128 -0.16 5.01 13.89
C LEU A 128 -0.13 4.49 15.34
N LYS A 129 -0.86 5.15 16.24
CA LYS A 129 -1.01 4.68 17.63
C LYS A 129 -1.72 3.32 17.70
N LEU A 130 -2.75 3.12 16.88
CA LEU A 130 -3.41 1.82 16.73
C LEU A 130 -2.43 0.75 16.23
N ALA A 131 -1.69 1.02 15.16
CA ALA A 131 -0.74 0.07 14.57
C ALA A 131 0.32 -0.39 15.57
N LYS A 132 0.85 0.52 16.41
CA LYS A 132 1.74 0.17 17.51
C LYS A 132 1.08 -0.74 18.55
N LYS A 133 -0.18 -0.46 18.89
CA LYS A 133 -0.93 -1.24 19.90
C LYS A 133 -1.15 -2.68 19.46
N VAL A 134 -1.26 -2.93 18.16
CA VAL A 134 -1.42 -4.27 17.57
C VAL A 134 -0.12 -4.88 17.03
N ASP A 135 1.01 -4.16 17.15
CA ASP A 135 2.34 -4.52 16.65
C ASP A 135 2.38 -4.95 15.17
N LYS A 136 1.60 -4.27 14.32
CA LYS A 136 1.57 -4.51 12.87
C LYS A 136 2.34 -3.44 12.11
N PRO A 137 2.97 -3.79 10.96
CA PRO A 137 3.52 -2.80 10.06
C PRO A 137 2.42 -1.85 9.54
N VAL A 138 2.83 -0.64 9.17
CA VAL A 138 1.98 0.31 8.46
C VAL A 138 2.40 0.40 7.01
N ILE A 139 1.43 0.47 6.10
CA ILE A 139 1.66 0.84 4.71
C ILE A 139 1.09 2.23 4.52
N VAL A 140 1.98 3.16 4.17
CA VAL A 140 1.73 4.60 4.28
C VAL A 140 1.58 5.19 2.90
N HIS A 141 0.45 5.87 2.72
CA HIS A 141 0.22 6.75 1.58
C HIS A 141 0.70 8.16 1.85
N SER A 142 1.34 8.74 0.84
CA SER A 142 1.71 10.14 0.87
C SER A 142 1.67 10.71 -0.53
N ARG A 143 0.80 11.70 -0.76
CA ARG A 143 0.70 12.41 -2.04
C ARG A 143 0.73 13.91 -1.83
N LYS A 144 1.76 14.59 -2.34
CA LYS A 144 2.05 16.01 -2.09
C LYS A 144 2.18 16.34 -0.58
N ALA A 145 2.42 15.33 0.24
CA ALA A 145 2.40 15.38 1.71
C ALA A 145 3.56 14.58 2.32
N GLU A 146 4.58 14.25 1.53
CA GLU A 146 5.64 13.30 1.89
C GLU A 146 6.44 13.76 3.12
N LEU A 147 6.75 15.06 3.19
CA LEU A 147 7.48 15.63 4.34
C LEU A 147 6.67 15.52 5.64
N ASP A 148 5.39 15.94 5.62
CA ASP A 148 4.51 15.88 6.78
C ASP A 148 4.30 14.43 7.24
N ALA A 149 4.13 13.49 6.31
CA ALA A 149 3.97 12.07 6.62
C ALA A 149 5.21 11.52 7.33
N ILE A 150 6.41 11.81 6.81
CA ILE A 150 7.69 11.40 7.41
C ILE A 150 7.85 11.99 8.81
N GLU A 151 7.55 13.28 9.00
CA GLU A 151 7.67 13.92 10.31
C GLU A 151 6.74 13.31 11.35
N ILE A 152 5.49 13.01 10.98
CA ILE A 152 4.53 12.35 11.88
C ILE A 152 4.97 10.93 12.22
N LEU A 153 5.50 10.18 11.25
CA LEU A 153 6.07 8.84 11.47
C LEU A 153 7.26 8.87 12.44
N GLU A 154 8.17 9.84 12.28
CA GLU A 154 9.33 10.04 13.16
C GLU A 154 8.94 10.49 14.57
N GLN A 155 8.00 11.42 14.69
CA GLN A 155 7.42 11.83 15.98
C GLN A 155 6.82 10.63 16.71
N ASN A 156 6.16 9.75 15.95
CA ASN A 156 5.66 8.48 16.45
C ASN A 156 6.75 7.41 16.61
N ARG A 157 8.00 7.62 16.21
CA ARG A 157 9.09 6.63 16.29
C ARG A 157 8.70 5.29 15.63
N MET A 158 8.02 5.36 14.49
CA MET A 158 7.60 4.18 13.74
C MET A 158 8.82 3.43 13.20
N ARG A 159 8.77 2.10 13.27
CA ARG A 159 9.86 1.21 12.81
C ARG A 159 9.46 0.33 11.63
N LYS A 160 8.28 -0.29 11.73
CA LYS A 160 7.71 -1.17 10.70
C LYS A 160 6.87 -0.34 9.72
N VAL A 161 7.51 0.27 8.72
CA VAL A 161 6.86 1.19 7.77
C VAL A 161 7.19 0.77 6.34
N VAL A 162 6.17 0.70 5.50
CA VAL A 162 6.28 0.67 4.04
C VAL A 162 5.81 2.01 3.50
N MET A 163 6.68 2.73 2.80
CA MET A 163 6.33 3.92 2.03
C MET A 163 5.81 3.46 0.67
N HIS A 164 4.49 3.30 0.56
CA HIS A 164 3.81 2.84 -0.65
C HIS A 164 3.86 3.91 -1.75
N CYS A 165 4.09 3.48 -3.00
CA CYS A 165 4.13 4.33 -4.20
C CYS A 165 4.90 5.65 -4.02
N PHE A 166 6.00 5.62 -3.26
CA PHE A 166 6.64 6.84 -2.79
C PHE A 166 7.22 7.69 -3.92
N CYS A 167 6.77 8.94 -4.03
CA CYS A 167 7.20 9.87 -5.08
C CYS A 167 7.96 11.09 -4.54
N GLY A 168 8.49 11.02 -3.31
CA GLY A 168 9.22 12.12 -2.67
C GLY A 168 10.57 12.45 -3.32
N LYS A 169 11.08 13.64 -3.01
CA LYS A 169 12.42 14.10 -3.47
C LYS A 169 13.54 13.24 -2.88
N LYS A 170 14.71 13.22 -3.53
CA LYS A 170 15.92 12.46 -3.11
C LYS A 170 16.28 12.64 -1.62
N SER A 171 16.13 13.84 -1.08
CA SER A 171 16.38 14.12 0.35
C SER A 171 15.43 13.36 1.28
N LEU A 172 14.15 13.24 0.91
CA LEU A 172 13.17 12.49 1.66
C LEU A 172 13.37 10.97 1.50
N ILE A 173 13.75 10.51 0.30
CA ILE A 173 14.15 9.10 0.08
C ILE A 173 15.28 8.73 1.06
N LYS A 174 16.33 9.56 1.13
CA LYS A 174 17.44 9.34 2.07
C LYS A 174 16.97 9.31 3.53
N ARG A 175 16.10 10.25 3.93
CA ARG A 175 15.54 10.29 5.30
C ARG A 175 14.79 9.00 5.65
N CYS A 176 13.98 8.45 4.74
CA CYS A 176 13.31 7.17 4.95
C CYS A 176 14.31 5.98 5.00
N ILE A 177 15.36 6.00 4.18
CA ILE A 177 16.42 4.99 4.21
C ILE A 177 17.13 5.00 5.57
N ASP A 178 17.49 6.19 6.07
CA ASP A 178 18.18 6.37 7.35
C ASP A 178 17.30 5.88 8.53
N ASN A 179 15.97 6.00 8.41
CA ASN A 179 14.99 5.44 9.35
C ASN A 179 14.76 3.91 9.19
N ARG A 180 15.41 3.27 8.22
CA ARG A 180 15.26 1.84 7.89
C ARG A 180 13.86 1.44 7.45
N TRP A 181 13.10 2.37 6.88
CA TRP A 181 11.77 2.07 6.32
C TRP A 181 11.89 1.44 4.94
N TYR A 182 10.85 0.70 4.56
CA TYR A 182 10.79 -0.01 3.29
C TYR A 182 10.10 0.86 2.23
N PHE A 183 10.40 0.59 0.96
CA PHE A 183 9.68 1.14 -0.18
C PHE A 183 9.12 0.00 -1.00
N SER A 184 7.83 0.08 -1.31
CA SER A 184 7.23 -0.77 -2.35
C SER A 184 7.30 -0.06 -3.70
N ILE A 185 7.65 -0.82 -4.73
CA ILE A 185 7.88 -0.30 -6.08
C ILE A 185 6.81 -0.88 -7.02
N PRO A 186 6.01 -0.03 -7.68
CA PRO A 186 4.97 -0.46 -8.61
C PRO A 186 5.52 -0.86 -10.00
N PRO A 187 4.74 -1.57 -10.84
CA PRO A 187 5.19 -2.14 -12.11
C PRO A 187 5.50 -1.09 -13.18
N ASN A 188 4.84 0.08 -13.11
CA ASN A 188 5.16 1.21 -13.98
C ASN A 188 6.60 1.73 -13.80
N VAL A 189 7.40 1.23 -12.85
CA VAL A 189 8.86 1.44 -12.79
C VAL A 189 9.56 1.13 -14.12
N THR A 190 8.97 0.26 -14.96
CA THR A 190 9.42 0.01 -16.34
C THR A 190 9.55 1.29 -17.17
N ARG A 191 8.69 2.30 -16.91
CA ARG A 191 8.59 3.57 -17.65
C ARG A 191 8.79 4.82 -16.78
N ALA A 192 8.57 4.72 -15.48
CA ALA A 192 8.56 5.84 -14.54
C ALA A 192 9.95 6.09 -13.94
N GLN A 193 10.61 7.17 -14.36
CA GLN A 193 11.98 7.50 -13.92
C GLN A 193 12.09 7.77 -12.41
N ASN A 194 11.04 8.30 -11.78
CA ASN A 194 11.00 8.51 -10.33
C ASN A 194 11.10 7.18 -9.56
N PHE A 195 10.38 6.14 -10.00
CA PHE A 195 10.48 4.82 -9.38
C PHE A 195 11.79 4.10 -9.71
N GLN A 196 12.38 4.32 -10.90
CA GLN A 196 13.71 3.79 -11.21
C GLN A 196 14.78 4.41 -10.31
N LEU A 197 14.70 5.72 -10.08
CA LEU A 197 15.57 6.42 -9.14
C LEU A 197 15.36 5.95 -7.70
N LEU A 198 14.11 5.76 -7.27
CA LEU A 198 13.80 5.24 -5.94
C LEU A 198 14.40 3.85 -5.75
N ALA A 199 14.18 2.95 -6.71
CA ALA A 199 14.75 1.61 -6.69
C ALA A 199 16.29 1.66 -6.66
N ASP A 200 16.92 2.51 -7.46
CA ASP A 200 18.38 2.69 -7.49
C ASP A 200 18.95 3.13 -6.14
N MET A 201 18.35 4.15 -5.53
CA MET A 201 18.80 4.71 -4.23
C MET A 201 18.55 3.78 -3.04
N THR A 202 17.51 2.94 -3.09
CA THR A 202 17.06 2.15 -1.93
C THR A 202 17.92 0.89 -1.73
N PRO A 203 18.45 0.59 -0.53
CA PRO A 203 19.16 -0.65 -0.25
C PRO A 203 18.32 -1.91 -0.55
N LEU A 204 18.97 -3.01 -0.95
CA LEU A 204 18.29 -4.27 -1.30
C LEU A 204 17.38 -4.80 -0.19
N ASN A 205 17.78 -4.61 1.07
CA ASN A 205 17.04 -5.06 2.26
C ASN A 205 15.91 -4.11 2.69
N GLN A 206 15.57 -3.11 1.86
CA GLN A 206 14.48 -2.15 2.11
C GLN A 206 13.51 -2.08 0.92
N LEU A 207 13.62 -3.00 -0.03
CA LEU A 207 12.79 -3.06 -1.23
C LEU A 207 11.68 -4.09 -1.10
N LEU A 208 10.46 -3.66 -1.41
CA LEU A 208 9.29 -4.50 -1.63
C LEU A 208 8.74 -4.21 -3.03
N THR A 209 7.77 -5.01 -3.45
CA THR A 209 7.04 -4.79 -4.70
C THR A 209 5.55 -4.74 -4.45
N GLU A 210 4.87 -3.93 -5.24
CA GLU A 210 3.43 -3.77 -5.21
C GLU A 210 2.91 -3.62 -6.63
N THR A 211 1.59 -3.66 -6.79
CA THR A 211 0.97 -3.24 -8.05
C THR A 211 0.23 -1.93 -7.97
N ASP A 212 -0.30 -1.57 -6.80
CA ASP A 212 -1.32 -0.52 -6.65
C ASP A 212 -2.52 -0.77 -7.59
N SER A 213 -2.77 -2.03 -7.92
CA SER A 213 -3.81 -2.38 -8.88
C SER A 213 -5.18 -1.91 -8.40
N PRO A 214 -6.01 -1.35 -9.29
CA PRO A 214 -5.93 -1.42 -10.76
C PRO A 214 -5.09 -0.33 -11.45
N TYR A 215 -4.38 0.51 -10.70
CA TYR A 215 -3.58 1.61 -11.23
C TYR A 215 -2.16 1.20 -11.60
N LEU A 216 -1.40 2.11 -12.23
CA LEU A 216 0.05 1.99 -12.46
C LEU A 216 0.49 0.78 -13.33
N ASN A 217 -0.28 0.50 -14.39
CA ASN A 217 0.05 -0.55 -15.35
C ASN A 217 1.48 -0.35 -15.96
N PRO A 218 2.25 -1.44 -16.12
CA PRO A 218 3.64 -1.39 -16.60
C PRO A 218 3.78 -1.06 -18.09
N TYR A 219 2.74 -1.32 -18.89
CA TYR A 219 2.76 -1.18 -20.35
C TYR A 219 2.02 0.06 -20.84
N SER A 220 1.00 0.49 -20.12
CA SER A 220 0.13 1.61 -20.50
C SER A 220 -0.26 2.45 -19.27
N ARG A 221 -0.72 3.67 -19.49
CA ARG A 221 -1.33 4.50 -18.44
C ARG A 221 -2.83 4.26 -18.33
N GLU A 222 -3.46 3.86 -19.43
CA GLU A 222 -4.92 3.76 -19.55
C GLU A 222 -5.44 2.35 -19.25
N ASP A 223 -4.58 1.34 -19.41
CA ASP A 223 -4.97 -0.05 -19.20
C ASP A 223 -5.00 -0.43 -17.72
N ARG A 224 -5.98 -1.26 -17.36
CA ARG A 224 -6.13 -1.82 -16.01
C ARG A 224 -4.88 -2.62 -15.64
N ASN A 225 -4.32 -2.37 -14.46
CA ASN A 225 -3.27 -3.19 -13.86
C ASN A 225 -3.89 -4.38 -13.10
N GLU A 226 -3.08 -5.39 -12.76
CA GLU A 226 -3.50 -6.48 -11.88
C GLU A 226 -2.30 -7.06 -11.10
N PRO A 227 -2.52 -7.74 -9.95
CA PRO A 227 -1.45 -8.25 -9.09
C PRO A 227 -0.39 -9.09 -9.82
N ALA A 228 -0.79 -9.86 -10.83
CA ALA A 228 0.14 -10.68 -11.62
C ALA A 228 1.24 -9.87 -12.33
N PHE A 229 1.01 -8.57 -12.58
CA PHE A 229 1.98 -7.69 -13.24
C PHE A 229 3.11 -7.23 -12.31
N VAL A 230 3.10 -7.61 -11.03
CA VAL A 230 4.19 -7.31 -10.08
C VAL A 230 5.54 -7.88 -10.55
N ILE A 231 5.52 -8.95 -11.34
CA ILE A 231 6.72 -9.53 -11.96
C ILE A 231 7.51 -8.50 -12.79
N GLU A 232 6.85 -7.52 -13.40
CA GLU A 232 7.52 -6.48 -14.17
C GLU A 232 8.29 -5.50 -13.27
N ALA A 233 7.78 -5.21 -12.07
CA ALA A 233 8.52 -4.47 -11.05
C ALA A 233 9.78 -5.24 -10.64
N VAL A 234 9.63 -6.53 -10.31
CA VAL A 234 10.74 -7.41 -9.91
C VAL A 234 11.83 -7.45 -10.99
N LYS A 235 11.48 -7.69 -12.25
CA LYS A 235 12.42 -7.71 -13.38
C LYS A 235 13.17 -6.39 -13.51
N LYS A 236 12.46 -5.27 -13.39
CA LYS A 236 13.06 -3.94 -13.55
C LYS A 236 14.00 -3.60 -12.39
N ILE A 237 13.62 -3.92 -11.16
CA ILE A 237 14.47 -3.71 -9.98
C ILE A 237 15.71 -4.58 -10.06
N ALA A 238 15.58 -5.86 -10.45
CA ALA A 238 16.71 -6.77 -10.66
C ALA A 238 17.72 -6.19 -11.67
N GLN A 239 17.23 -5.64 -12.79
CA GLN A 239 18.05 -4.95 -13.78
C GLN A 239 18.82 -3.76 -13.18
N ILE A 240 18.13 -2.88 -12.44
CA ILE A 240 18.73 -1.70 -11.80
C ILE A 240 19.79 -2.11 -10.77
N LYS A 241 19.50 -3.14 -9.98
CA LYS A 241 20.37 -3.65 -8.92
C LYS A 241 21.46 -4.61 -9.39
N LYS A 242 21.46 -4.97 -10.68
CA LYS A 242 22.43 -5.88 -11.30
C LYS A 242 22.49 -7.24 -10.60
N VAL A 243 21.32 -7.76 -10.24
CA VAL A 243 21.13 -9.13 -9.74
C VAL A 243 20.18 -9.89 -10.66
N THR A 244 20.11 -11.21 -10.51
CA THR A 244 19.15 -12.01 -11.26
C THR A 244 17.71 -11.77 -10.76
N VAL A 245 16.72 -12.10 -11.61
CA VAL A 245 15.30 -11.98 -11.24
C VAL A 245 14.98 -12.90 -10.05
N GLU A 246 15.53 -14.11 -10.03
CA GLU A 246 15.33 -15.07 -8.94
C GLU A 246 15.92 -14.58 -7.61
N GLU A 247 17.14 -14.03 -7.63
CA GLU A 247 17.74 -13.41 -6.43
C GLU A 247 16.87 -12.25 -5.94
N MET A 248 16.38 -11.39 -6.83
CA MET A 248 15.50 -10.27 -6.46
C MET A 248 14.19 -10.75 -5.84
N GLN A 249 13.56 -11.80 -6.38
CA GLN A 249 12.37 -12.42 -5.79
C GLN A 249 12.63 -12.92 -4.37
N ASN A 250 13.78 -13.58 -4.15
CA ASN A 250 14.16 -14.10 -2.84
C ASN A 250 14.45 -12.96 -1.84
N ILE A 251 15.11 -11.88 -2.28
CA ILE A 251 15.36 -10.70 -1.47
C ILE A 251 14.06 -10.02 -1.05
N ILE A 252 13.15 -9.75 -2.00
CA ILE A 252 11.85 -9.13 -1.72
C ILE A 252 11.04 -9.98 -0.75
N PHE A 253 11.02 -11.30 -0.97
CA PHE A 253 10.28 -12.20 -0.09
C PHE A 253 10.87 -12.24 1.32
N LYS A 254 12.20 -12.23 1.46
CA LYS A 254 12.85 -12.12 2.77
C LYS A 254 12.51 -10.81 3.47
N ASN A 255 12.56 -9.69 2.75
CA ASN A 255 12.21 -8.37 3.29
C ASN A 255 10.77 -8.33 3.83
N TYR A 256 9.85 -9.02 3.16
CA TYR A 256 8.48 -9.19 3.65
C TYR A 256 8.43 -10.00 4.95
N GLN A 257 9.12 -11.13 5.02
CA GLN A 257 9.17 -11.95 6.24
C GLN A 257 9.81 -11.22 7.42
N ASP A 258 10.79 -10.34 7.17
CA ASP A 258 11.44 -9.55 8.20
C ASP A 258 10.54 -8.42 8.73
N LEU A 259 9.50 -8.02 7.97
CA LEU A 259 8.65 -6.85 8.28
C LEU A 259 7.24 -7.20 8.79
N PHE A 260 6.57 -8.17 8.17
CA PHE A 260 5.17 -8.55 8.42
C PHE A 260 5.07 -9.74 9.38
#